data_AF-A0A3N6EYL0-F1
#
_entry.id   AF-A0A3N6EYL0-F1
#
_cell.length_a   1.000
_cell.length_b   1.000
_cell.length_c   1.000
_cell.angle_alpha   90.00
_cell.angle_beta   90.00
_cell.angle_gamma   90.00
#
_symmetry.space_group_name_H-M   'P 1'
#
loop_
_entity.id
_entity.type
_entity.pdbx_description
1 polymer ?
#
loop_
_entity_poly.entity_id
_entity_poly.type
_entity_poly.pdbx_seq_one_letter_code
_entity_poly.pdbx_strand_id
1 'polypeptide(L)'
;MSTRWSLTIDCARPKALAAFWALALGYVEKPPPAGFGSWEEWFVHHDVPEAEWDDGAYLSDPDGSGPALSFLKVPEPKTAKNRMHLDVQAGGGRETPWEVRWPRVTGTVERLTAAGGTVIQVHEFHGRPDHVVMADPEGHEFCVL
;
A
#
# COMPACT_ATOMS: atom_id res chain seq x y z
N MET A 1 -4.32 24.64 -9.89
CA MET A 1 -3.67 23.60 -9.07
C MET A 1 -4.62 22.44 -8.95
N SER A 2 -4.12 21.21 -9.02
CA SER A 2 -4.91 20.03 -8.68
C SER A 2 -5.19 19.99 -7.18
N THR A 3 -6.32 19.41 -6.80
CA THR A 3 -6.66 19.18 -5.39
C THR A 3 -5.85 17.99 -4.85
N ARG A 4 -5.24 18.15 -3.68
CA ARG A 4 -4.59 17.03 -2.97
C ARG A 4 -5.64 16.09 -2.39
N TRP A 5 -5.34 14.80 -2.41
CA TRP A 5 -6.22 13.75 -1.91
C TRP A 5 -5.42 12.66 -1.21
N SER A 6 -6.12 11.79 -0.50
CA SER A 6 -5.57 10.66 0.25
C SER A 6 -6.49 9.45 0.10
N LEU A 7 -5.94 8.26 0.36
CA LEU A 7 -6.69 7.01 0.36
C LEU A 7 -6.61 6.33 1.72
N THR A 8 -7.75 5.82 2.20
CA THR A 8 -7.81 4.98 3.40
C THR A 8 -8.09 3.53 3.01
N ILE A 9 -7.40 2.60 3.66
CA ILE A 9 -7.60 1.15 3.55
C ILE A 9 -7.99 0.63 4.94
N ASP A 10 -9.18 0.07 5.04
CA ASP A 10 -9.65 -0.57 6.26
C ASP A 10 -9.00 -1.95 6.41
N CYS A 11 -8.55 -2.29 7.61
CA CYS A 11 -7.76 -3.49 7.89
C CYS A 11 -7.89 -3.95 9.34
N ALA A 12 -7.37 -5.12 9.68
CA ALA A 12 -7.28 -5.63 11.05
C ALA A 12 -5.96 -5.24 11.73
N ARG A 13 -4.87 -5.07 10.97
CA ARG A 13 -3.52 -4.78 11.50
C ARG A 13 -2.86 -3.60 10.78
N PRO A 14 -3.18 -2.35 11.14
CA PRO A 14 -2.69 -1.14 10.46
C PRO A 14 -1.17 -1.08 10.25
N LYS A 15 -0.38 -1.28 11.31
CA LYS A 15 1.09 -1.20 11.24
C LYS A 15 1.70 -2.25 10.31
N ALA A 16 1.19 -3.48 10.35
CA ALA A 16 1.67 -4.55 9.48
C ALA A 16 1.34 -4.29 8.01
N LEU A 17 0.12 -3.80 7.74
CA LEU A 17 -0.31 -3.48 6.39
C LEU A 17 0.43 -2.26 5.83
N ALA A 18 0.65 -1.24 6.67
CA ALA A 18 1.46 -0.08 6.31
C ALA A 18 2.90 -0.47 5.96
N ALA A 19 3.52 -1.38 6.71
CA ALA A 19 4.88 -1.85 6.38
C ALA A 19 4.94 -2.54 5.01
N PHE A 20 3.92 -3.34 4.67
CA PHE A 20 3.81 -3.96 3.34
C PHE A 20 3.70 -2.90 2.22
N TRP A 21 2.80 -1.92 2.39
CA TRP A 21 2.59 -0.87 1.39
C TRP A 21 3.74 0.13 1.29
N ALA A 22 4.46 0.39 2.39
CA ALA A 22 5.69 1.16 2.38
C ALA A 22 6.75 0.49 1.50
N LEU A 23 6.92 -0.83 1.62
CA LEU A 23 7.80 -1.62 0.75
C LEU A 23 7.34 -1.60 -0.72
N ALA A 24 6.03 -1.71 -0.96
CA ALA A 24 5.48 -1.74 -2.32
C ALA A 24 5.65 -0.43 -3.08
N LEU A 25 5.53 0.70 -2.37
CA LEU A 25 5.49 2.03 -2.99
C LEU A 25 6.78 2.84 -2.79
N GLY A 26 7.69 2.37 -1.93
CA GLY A 26 8.83 3.18 -1.47
C GLY A 26 8.40 4.35 -0.59
N TYR A 27 7.23 4.25 0.04
CA TYR A 27 6.69 5.29 0.92
C TYR A 27 7.32 5.19 2.31
N VAL A 28 7.22 6.28 3.06
CA VAL A 28 7.71 6.37 4.44
C VAL A 28 6.56 6.55 5.41
N GLU A 29 6.79 6.16 6.67
CA GLU A 29 5.86 6.48 7.75
C GLU A 29 5.68 7.99 7.85
N LYS A 30 4.42 8.42 7.91
CA LYS A 30 4.09 9.83 8.00
C LYS A 30 4.42 10.32 9.41
N PRO A 31 5.14 11.44 9.56
CA PRO A 31 5.38 12.02 10.87
C PRO A 31 4.06 12.45 11.54
N PRO A 32 4.05 12.60 12.88
CA PRO A 32 2.90 13.15 13.57
C PRO A 32 2.60 14.58 13.09
N PRO A 33 1.41 15.12 13.40
CA PRO A 33 1.07 16.50 13.11
C PRO A 33 2.12 17.50 13.63
N ALA A 34 2.22 18.65 12.95
CA ALA A 34 3.18 19.68 13.30
C ALA A 34 2.98 20.14 14.75
N GLY A 35 4.09 20.23 15.51
CA GLY A 35 4.09 20.58 16.92
C GLY A 35 4.23 19.40 17.88
N PHE A 36 4.25 18.17 17.36
CA PHE A 36 4.40 16.95 18.16
C PHE A 36 5.67 16.19 17.75
N GLY A 37 6.39 15.62 18.73
CA GLY A 37 7.60 14.83 18.53
C GLY A 37 7.35 13.37 18.17
N SER A 38 6.17 12.83 18.53
CA SER A 38 5.75 11.47 18.15
C SER A 38 4.22 11.35 18.03
N TRP A 39 3.74 10.23 17.48
CA TRP A 39 2.31 9.94 17.42
C TRP A 39 1.73 9.72 18.82
N GLU A 40 2.48 9.09 19.72
CA GLU A 40 2.09 8.89 21.13
C GLU A 40 1.90 10.24 21.84
N GLU A 41 2.77 11.22 21.61
CA GLU A 41 2.60 12.57 22.16
C GLU A 41 1.30 13.22 21.64
N TRP A 42 1.02 13.07 20.35
CA TRP A 42 -0.23 13.55 19.74
C TRP A 42 -1.45 12.85 20.35
N PHE A 43 -1.42 11.53 20.52
CA PHE A 43 -2.49 10.74 21.12
C PHE A 43 -2.76 11.16 22.57
N VAL A 44 -1.71 11.33 23.38
CA VAL A 44 -1.84 11.81 24.77
C VAL A 44 -2.45 13.21 24.80
N HIS A 45 -2.02 14.12 23.92
CA HIS A 45 -2.58 15.48 23.87
C HIS A 45 -4.07 15.53 23.52
N HIS A 46 -4.54 14.54 22.74
CA HIS A 46 -5.93 14.44 22.30
C HIS A 46 -6.75 13.43 23.12
N ASP A 47 -6.26 13.00 24.28
CA ASP A 47 -6.95 12.07 25.19
C ASP A 47 -7.34 10.73 24.52
N VAL A 48 -6.55 10.26 23.54
CA VAL A 48 -6.79 8.97 22.86
C VAL A 48 -6.38 7.83 23.80
N PRO A 49 -7.29 6.88 24.12
CA PRO A 49 -6.96 5.73 24.96
C PRO A 49 -5.78 4.91 24.41
N GLU A 50 -4.88 4.46 25.27
CA GLU A 50 -3.69 3.68 24.87
C GLU A 50 -4.06 2.40 24.08
N ALA A 51 -5.21 1.81 24.36
CA ALA A 51 -5.74 0.65 23.64
C ALA A 51 -6.05 0.94 22.15
N GLU A 52 -6.18 2.22 21.77
CA GLU A 52 -6.51 2.69 20.42
C GLU A 52 -5.26 3.20 19.66
N TRP A 53 -4.07 3.21 20.27
CA TRP A 53 -2.85 3.74 19.63
C TRP A 53 -2.39 2.91 18.42
N ASP A 54 -2.85 1.67 18.32
CA ASP A 54 -2.60 0.77 17.19
C ASP A 54 -3.75 0.75 16.16
N ASP A 55 -4.77 1.61 16.31
CA ASP A 55 -5.93 1.64 15.41
C ASP A 55 -5.66 2.33 14.07
N GLY A 56 -4.48 2.94 13.90
CA GLY A 56 -4.10 3.62 12.67
C GLY A 56 -2.62 3.49 12.32
N ALA A 57 -2.32 3.52 11.02
CA ALA A 57 -0.98 3.73 10.49
C ALA A 57 -1.04 4.60 9.24
N TYR A 58 -0.02 5.41 9.00
CA TYR A 58 -0.06 6.47 7.98
C TYR A 58 1.23 6.49 7.17
N LEU A 59 1.10 6.57 5.85
CA LEU A 59 2.22 6.68 4.93
C LEU A 59 2.13 7.96 4.10
N SER A 60 3.29 8.47 3.71
CA SER A 60 3.43 9.55 2.72
C SER A 60 4.51 9.21 1.72
N ASP A 61 4.30 9.66 0.48
CA ASP A 61 5.36 9.72 -0.52
C ASP A 61 6.47 10.66 -0.01
N PRO A 62 7.73 10.20 0.13
CA PRO A 62 8.84 11.06 0.54
C PRO A 62 9.08 12.26 -0.40
N ASP A 63 8.74 12.13 -1.67
CA ASP A 63 8.86 13.22 -2.67
C ASP A 63 7.62 14.13 -2.70
N GLY A 64 6.56 13.77 -1.96
CA GLY A 64 5.32 14.53 -1.89
C GLY A 64 4.52 14.57 -3.21
N SER A 65 4.83 13.70 -4.17
CA SER A 65 4.18 13.66 -5.49
C SER A 65 2.90 12.83 -5.47
N GLY A 66 2.88 11.76 -4.68
CA GLY A 66 1.77 10.84 -4.51
C GLY A 66 0.82 11.21 -3.36
N PRO A 67 -0.38 10.60 -3.33
CA PRO A 67 -1.33 10.75 -2.24
C PRO A 67 -0.80 10.11 -0.95
N ALA A 68 -1.22 10.62 0.20
CA ALA A 68 -0.99 9.94 1.47
C ALA A 68 -1.90 8.70 1.58
N LEU A 69 -1.43 7.66 2.27
CA LEU A 69 -2.21 6.48 2.61
C LEU A 69 -2.46 6.41 4.11
N SER A 70 -3.66 6.01 4.49
CA SER A 70 -4.03 5.65 5.87
C SER A 70 -4.53 4.21 5.92
N PHE A 71 -4.16 3.52 6.98
CA PHE A 71 -4.61 2.17 7.30
C PHE A 71 -5.38 2.27 8.60
N LEU A 72 -6.67 2.00 8.59
CA LEU A 72 -7.53 2.14 9.76
C LEU A 72 -8.05 0.79 10.20
N LYS A 73 -8.04 0.56 11.50
CA LYS A 73 -8.49 -0.68 12.08
C LYS A 73 -10.02 -0.75 12.07
N VAL A 74 -10.56 -1.82 11.52
CA VAL A 74 -11.99 -2.14 11.60
C VAL A 74 -12.17 -3.58 12.10
N PRO A 75 -13.23 -3.88 12.87
CA PRO A 75 -13.49 -5.23 13.35
C PRO A 75 -14.02 -6.16 12.25
N GLU A 76 -14.62 -5.62 11.19
CA GLU A 76 -15.21 -6.40 10.11
C GLU A 76 -14.13 -6.96 9.15
N PRO A 77 -14.13 -8.27 8.89
CA PRO A 77 -13.26 -8.82 7.85
C PRO A 77 -13.76 -8.42 6.45
N LYS A 78 -12.86 -8.43 5.46
CA LYS A 78 -13.22 -8.29 4.04
C LYS A 78 -14.22 -9.38 3.62
N THR A 79 -15.38 -8.96 3.10
CA THR A 79 -16.48 -9.87 2.71
C THR A 79 -16.65 -10.05 1.20
N ALA A 80 -16.06 -9.15 0.39
CA ALA A 80 -16.19 -9.16 -1.06
C ALA A 80 -14.94 -8.61 -1.73
N LYS A 81 -14.87 -8.70 -3.07
CA LYS A 81 -13.80 -8.09 -3.86
C LYS A 81 -13.77 -6.56 -3.68
N ASN A 82 -12.58 -5.98 -3.60
CA ASN A 82 -12.41 -4.53 -3.60
C ASN A 82 -13.07 -3.89 -4.83
N ARG A 83 -13.78 -2.77 -4.63
CA ARG A 83 -14.42 -2.00 -5.72
C ARG A 83 -13.56 -0.86 -6.25
N MET A 84 -12.39 -0.68 -5.66
CA MET A 84 -11.30 0.12 -6.18
C MET A 84 -10.08 -0.80 -6.35
N HIS A 85 -9.23 -0.48 -7.31
CA HIS A 85 -8.04 -1.27 -7.61
C HIS A 85 -6.82 -0.36 -7.52
N LEU A 86 -5.75 -0.83 -6.87
CA LEU A 86 -4.46 -0.16 -6.82
C LEU A 86 -3.45 -0.83 -7.74
N ASP A 87 -2.73 -0.01 -8.49
CA ASP A 87 -1.81 -0.42 -9.54
C ASP A 87 -0.40 0.04 -9.19
N VAL A 88 0.46 -0.91 -8.79
CA VAL A 88 1.88 -0.70 -8.52
C VAL A 88 2.65 -0.76 -9.83
N GLN A 89 3.07 0.41 -10.33
CA GLN A 89 3.75 0.55 -11.62
C GLN A 89 5.26 0.28 -11.52
N ALA A 90 5.63 -0.96 -11.22
CA ALA A 90 7.02 -1.39 -11.07
C ALA A 90 7.79 -1.49 -12.40
N GLY A 91 7.08 -1.69 -13.50
CA GLY A 91 7.61 -1.93 -14.83
C GLY A 91 8.14 -0.68 -15.53
N GLY A 92 7.72 0.52 -15.11
CA GLY A 92 8.00 1.77 -15.80
C GLY A 92 7.17 1.97 -17.06
N GLY A 93 5.90 1.54 -17.04
CA GLY A 93 4.94 1.77 -18.12
C GLY A 93 5.07 0.84 -19.33
N ARG A 94 4.05 0.86 -20.20
CA ARG A 94 3.96 -0.02 -21.39
C ARG A 94 4.90 0.40 -22.52
N GLU A 95 5.41 1.62 -22.47
CA GLU A 95 6.46 2.16 -23.34
C GLU A 95 7.83 1.52 -23.08
N THR A 96 8.05 0.97 -21.88
CA THR A 96 9.27 0.23 -21.56
C THR A 96 9.26 -1.14 -22.25
N PRO A 97 10.33 -1.54 -22.98
CA PRO A 97 10.40 -2.84 -23.64
C PRO A 97 10.12 -4.00 -22.67
N TRP A 98 9.37 -5.01 -23.13
CA TRP A 98 8.91 -6.11 -22.29
C TRP A 98 10.07 -6.83 -21.59
N GLU A 99 11.18 -7.01 -22.28
CA GLU A 99 12.40 -7.67 -21.79
C GLU A 99 13.05 -6.92 -20.61
N VAL A 100 12.74 -5.62 -20.44
CA VAL A 100 13.17 -4.79 -19.29
C VAL A 100 12.06 -4.69 -18.25
N ARG A 101 10.81 -4.51 -18.70
CA ARG A 101 9.64 -4.33 -17.85
C ARG A 101 9.33 -5.58 -17.03
N TRP A 102 9.28 -6.75 -17.67
CA TRP A 102 8.84 -7.99 -17.04
C TRP A 102 9.75 -8.43 -15.89
N PRO A 103 11.10 -8.40 -15.99
CA PRO A 103 11.97 -8.66 -14.84
C PRO A 103 11.76 -7.70 -13.66
N ARG A 104 11.38 -6.44 -13.90
CA ARG A 104 11.07 -5.48 -12.81
C ARG A 104 9.76 -5.81 -12.12
N VAL A 105 8.74 -6.20 -12.90
CA VAL A 105 7.46 -6.69 -12.39
C VAL A 105 7.68 -7.93 -11.53
N THR A 106 8.32 -8.96 -12.07
CA THR A 106 8.54 -10.22 -11.34
C THR A 106 9.43 -10.03 -10.12
N GLY A 107 10.49 -9.22 -10.21
CA GLY A 107 11.32 -8.90 -9.05
C GLY A 107 10.56 -8.15 -7.96
N THR A 108 9.55 -7.33 -8.32
CA THR A 108 8.67 -6.69 -7.33
C THR A 108 7.68 -7.68 -6.73
N VAL A 109 7.10 -8.56 -7.55
CA VAL A 109 6.24 -9.66 -7.09
C VAL A 109 6.97 -10.55 -6.09
N GLU A 110 8.22 -10.92 -6.36
CA GLU A 110 9.06 -11.72 -5.46
C GLU A 110 9.27 -11.03 -4.10
N ARG A 111 9.64 -9.74 -4.10
CA ARG A 111 9.81 -8.95 -2.87
C ARG A 111 8.51 -8.86 -2.07
N LEU A 112 7.38 -8.61 -2.73
CA LEU A 112 6.09 -8.48 -2.07
C LEU A 112 5.56 -9.82 -1.56
N THR A 113 5.84 -10.92 -2.27
CA THR A 113 5.51 -12.26 -1.80
C THR A 113 6.31 -12.60 -0.53
N ALA A 114 7.61 -12.25 -0.50
CA ALA A 114 8.44 -12.42 0.70
C ALA A 114 7.95 -11.57 1.90
N ALA A 115 7.24 -10.47 1.65
CA ALA A 115 6.62 -9.62 2.66
C ALA A 115 5.21 -10.06 3.09
N GLY A 116 4.74 -11.22 2.62
CA GLY A 116 3.43 -11.79 2.98
C GLY A 116 2.31 -11.53 1.99
N GLY A 117 2.61 -10.92 0.84
CA GLY A 117 1.68 -10.84 -0.28
C GLY A 117 1.45 -12.20 -0.96
N THR A 118 0.33 -12.36 -1.64
CA THR A 118 -0.02 -13.59 -2.35
C THR A 118 -0.24 -13.31 -3.83
N VAL A 119 0.34 -14.12 -4.72
CA VAL A 119 0.03 -14.07 -6.16
C VAL A 119 -1.35 -14.68 -6.39
N ILE A 120 -2.28 -13.90 -6.95
CA ILE A 120 -3.63 -14.37 -7.31
C ILE A 120 -3.64 -14.87 -8.76
N GLN A 121 -3.14 -14.06 -9.68
CA GLN A 121 -3.24 -14.35 -11.11
C GLN A 121 -2.15 -13.62 -11.91
N VAL A 122 -1.56 -14.30 -12.88
CA VAL A 122 -0.76 -13.67 -13.93
C VAL A 122 -1.65 -13.45 -15.14
N HIS A 123 -1.72 -12.21 -15.62
CA HIS A 123 -2.44 -11.87 -16.84
C HIS A 123 -1.51 -11.83 -18.02
N GLU A 124 -2.01 -12.27 -19.16
CA GLU A 124 -1.30 -12.24 -20.44
C GLU A 124 -1.87 -11.19 -21.38
N PHE A 125 -0.99 -10.61 -22.19
CA PHE A 125 -1.32 -9.72 -23.28
C PHE A 125 -0.48 -10.07 -24.50
N HIS A 126 -1.12 -10.28 -25.66
CA HIS A 126 -0.48 -10.75 -26.89
C HIS A 126 0.41 -12.00 -26.71
N GLY A 127 -0.03 -12.97 -25.91
CA GLY A 127 0.67 -14.23 -25.69
C GLY A 127 1.94 -14.13 -24.84
N ARG A 128 2.08 -13.05 -24.06
CA ARG A 128 3.15 -12.88 -23.08
C ARG A 128 2.57 -12.41 -21.73
N PRO A 129 3.20 -12.74 -20.60
CA PRO A 129 2.84 -12.16 -19.31
C PRO A 129 2.92 -10.63 -19.32
N ASP A 130 1.91 -9.98 -18.77
CA ASP A 130 1.76 -8.52 -18.77
C ASP A 130 1.78 -7.94 -17.38
N HIS A 131 0.98 -8.47 -16.46
CA HIS A 131 0.91 -7.99 -15.07
C HIS A 131 0.47 -9.09 -14.14
N VAL A 132 0.69 -8.88 -12.84
CA VAL A 132 0.35 -9.85 -11.80
C VAL A 132 -0.64 -9.22 -10.84
N VAL A 133 -1.81 -9.85 -10.69
CA VAL A 133 -2.75 -9.55 -9.62
C VAL A 133 -2.24 -10.23 -8.36
N MET A 134 -2.06 -9.45 -7.30
CA MET A 134 -1.67 -9.90 -5.98
C MET A 134 -2.72 -9.52 -4.94
N ALA A 135 -2.68 -10.19 -3.80
CA ALA A 135 -3.31 -9.76 -2.56
C ALA A 135 -2.22 -9.33 -1.57
N ASP A 136 -2.49 -8.29 -0.80
CA ASP A 136 -1.68 -7.94 0.36
C ASP A 136 -1.92 -8.95 1.53
N PRO A 137 -1.23 -8.82 2.67
CA PRO A 137 -1.36 -9.76 3.79
C PRO A 137 -2.77 -9.88 4.39
N GLU A 138 -3.71 -9.01 4.04
CA GLU A 138 -5.10 -9.05 4.49
C GLU A 138 -6.09 -9.33 3.35
N GLY A 139 -5.59 -9.65 2.16
CA GLY A 139 -6.41 -10.07 1.03
C GLY A 139 -6.97 -8.93 0.18
N HIS A 140 -6.48 -7.70 0.35
CA HIS A 140 -6.85 -6.61 -0.56
C HIS A 140 -6.12 -6.78 -1.89
N GLU A 141 -6.89 -6.82 -2.96
CA GLU A 141 -6.36 -7.07 -4.30
C GLU A 141 -5.72 -5.80 -4.91
N PHE A 142 -4.57 -5.98 -5.55
CA PHE A 142 -3.83 -4.93 -6.28
C PHE A 142 -3.06 -5.55 -7.47
N CYS A 143 -2.61 -4.74 -8.43
CA CYS A 143 -1.79 -5.20 -9.56
C CYS A 143 -0.34 -4.74 -9.43
N VAL A 144 0.58 -5.55 -9.95
CA VAL A 144 1.96 -5.15 -10.25
C VAL A 144 2.13 -5.14 -11.77
N LEU A 145 2.43 -3.97 -12.33
CA LEU A 145 2.45 -3.64 -13.78
C LEU A 145 3.82 -3.21 -14.26
#